data_AF-A0A6M4H1D3-F1
#
_entry.id   AF-A0A6M4H1D3-F1
#
_cell.length_a   1.000
_cell.length_b   1.000
_cell.length_c   1.000
_cell.angle_alpha   90.00
_cell.angle_beta   90.00
_cell.angle_gamma   90.00
#
_symmetry.space_group_name_H-M   'P 1'
#
loop_
_entity.id
_entity.type
_entity.pdbx_description
1 polymer ?
#
loop_
_entity_poly.entity_id
_entity_poly.type
_entity_poly.pdbx_seq_one_letter_code
_entity_poly.pdbx_strand_id
1 'polypeptide(L)'
;MKMLKTWIPVFTGMTFLFRRVMFPFAGIAMVLFAQSALASNLIDAAWLAKNRETAGVLLIDAQPPNLYAKQHIPGAVNADVFRLASFGVRDMPLAEIEKMFQAMGLTPGKKVVMYDQGGTWFATRLFFSLTYYGFPAKDLFILDGGIAKWQALGLPVTKDATPAPSPGTFRVTKTNEDVRARMPELVAASGDTGGKVLVDALGLDYHYGATGFFNKAGHIPHAVSLPSEDLFNADKTFKSPEEMKAMLSLVGIRSDQEIQAHCGGGGAASVPYFALKHIVGYPKVKLSLESQLGWLQDDRDLPFWTYGAPGMMRETDWLQAWGGKMLRMYGIARVSVVDVRPAAAYSQGHVPFALNVPAESFRGNIGDPVKLAEILGASGVDPSHEAVVVSNAGVTKDAALAYVLLERLGQKKVSIFMESMDSIESLDRMSRRGFAVTKDVSPVRPVVYTAKTQPAAANASSAIPRVFIASGSQVPAKAPEGKVVHVPYTELLKPDGTPKEAKDIWAVLTKAGVPRYAELVAFSDDPGEAAVNYYVLKLMGYPAVKMLTPA
;
A
#
# COMPACT_ATOMS: atom_id res chain seq x y z
N MET A 1 19.78 -61.53 -49.42
CA MET A 1 19.63 -61.90 -47.99
C MET A 1 18.60 -63.02 -47.86
N LYS A 2 18.60 -63.76 -46.74
CA LYS A 2 17.44 -64.56 -46.27
C LYS A 2 16.32 -63.57 -45.83
N MET A 3 15.03 -63.89 -45.74
CA MET A 3 14.40 -65.22 -45.69
C MET A 3 13.00 -65.25 -46.37
N LEU A 4 12.51 -66.48 -46.53
CA LEU A 4 11.37 -67.01 -47.32
C LEU A 4 9.97 -66.37 -47.17
N LYS A 5 9.11 -66.66 -48.17
CA LYS A 5 7.62 -66.62 -48.15
C LYS A 5 7.05 -68.06 -47.97
N THR A 6 5.71 -68.21 -48.04
CA THR A 6 4.91 -69.49 -48.15
C THR A 6 4.83 -70.36 -46.88
N TRP A 7 3.82 -71.19 -46.57
CA TRP A 7 2.33 -71.26 -46.78
C TRP A 7 1.81 -72.38 -45.80
N ILE A 8 0.60 -72.96 -45.70
CA ILE A 8 -0.68 -73.04 -46.48
C ILE A 8 -1.89 -72.77 -45.48
N PRO A 9 -3.11 -73.39 -45.48
CA PRO A 9 -4.22 -73.03 -44.56
C PRO A 9 -4.73 -74.22 -43.67
N VAL A 10 -5.89 -74.08 -43.00
CA VAL A 10 -7.01 -75.08 -42.92
C VAL A 10 -8.30 -74.48 -42.29
N PHE A 11 -9.46 -75.10 -42.56
CA PHE A 11 -10.84 -74.77 -42.10
C PHE A 11 -11.01 -74.92 -40.55
N THR A 12 -12.08 -74.49 -39.85
CA THR A 12 -13.53 -74.73 -40.08
C THR A 12 -14.38 -73.93 -39.07
N GLY A 13 -15.71 -73.73 -39.31
CA GLY A 13 -16.69 -73.84 -38.20
C GLY A 13 -17.58 -72.65 -37.81
N MET A 14 -18.67 -72.44 -38.58
CA MET A 14 -20.07 -72.27 -38.14
C MET A 14 -20.53 -71.16 -37.14
N THR A 15 -21.77 -70.72 -37.33
CA THR A 15 -22.46 -69.62 -36.62
C THR A 15 -23.04 -69.97 -35.25
N PHE A 16 -23.16 -68.98 -34.35
CA PHE A 16 -24.30 -68.89 -33.41
C PHE A 16 -24.69 -67.45 -33.04
N LEU A 17 -25.98 -67.23 -32.78
CA LEU A 17 -26.58 -65.98 -32.30
C LEU A 17 -26.52 -65.90 -30.75
N PHE A 18 -26.59 -64.70 -30.13
CA PHE A 18 -27.56 -64.43 -29.03
C PHE A 18 -27.60 -62.95 -28.56
N ARG A 19 -28.72 -62.29 -28.89
CA ARG A 19 -29.53 -61.36 -28.05
C ARG A 19 -28.82 -60.41 -27.05
N ARG A 20 -28.77 -59.11 -27.37
CA ARG A 20 -28.61 -58.03 -26.37
C ARG A 20 -29.88 -57.88 -25.52
N VAL A 21 -29.71 -57.50 -24.25
CA VAL A 21 -30.77 -57.01 -23.35
C VAL A 21 -30.49 -55.54 -23.04
N MET A 22 -31.53 -54.69 -23.05
CA MET A 22 -31.42 -53.30 -22.60
C MET A 22 -31.82 -53.15 -21.13
N PHE A 23 -31.10 -52.27 -20.42
CA PHE A 23 -31.59 -51.59 -19.22
C PHE A 23 -31.63 -50.09 -19.51
N PRO A 24 -32.72 -49.38 -19.15
CA PRO A 24 -32.78 -47.92 -19.27
C PRO A 24 -32.06 -47.26 -18.09
N PHE A 25 -30.91 -46.63 -18.34
CA PHE A 25 -30.35 -45.68 -17.38
C PHE A 25 -31.13 -44.38 -17.45
N ALA A 26 -31.78 -43.99 -16.35
CA ALA A 26 -32.38 -42.67 -16.21
C ALA A 26 -31.26 -41.61 -16.24
N GLY A 27 -31.41 -40.59 -17.09
CA GLY A 27 -30.37 -39.60 -17.33
C GLY A 27 -30.11 -38.72 -16.10
N ILE A 28 -28.89 -38.75 -15.58
CA ILE A 28 -28.41 -37.74 -14.63
C ILE A 28 -28.29 -36.42 -15.39
N ALA A 29 -29.18 -35.47 -15.08
CA ALA A 29 -29.12 -34.12 -15.62
C ALA A 29 -27.91 -33.37 -15.02
N MET A 30 -26.75 -33.54 -15.65
CA MET A 30 -25.51 -32.89 -15.26
C MET A 30 -25.61 -31.39 -15.56
N VAL A 31 -26.03 -30.60 -14.56
CA VAL A 31 -26.12 -29.15 -14.66
C VAL A 31 -24.74 -28.57 -14.94
N LEU A 32 -24.56 -28.03 -16.15
CA LEU A 32 -23.36 -27.30 -16.55
C LEU A 32 -23.25 -26.02 -15.71
N PHE A 33 -22.40 -26.06 -14.69
CA PHE A 33 -22.08 -24.89 -13.87
C PHE A 33 -21.46 -23.78 -14.72
N ALA A 34 -21.94 -22.55 -14.58
CA ALA A 34 -21.22 -21.36 -15.01
C ALA A 34 -19.96 -21.20 -14.14
N GLN A 35 -18.82 -21.69 -14.63
CA GLN A 35 -17.58 -21.78 -13.84
C GLN A 35 -16.92 -20.43 -13.53
N SER A 36 -17.30 -19.35 -14.22
CA SER A 36 -16.65 -18.03 -14.10
C SER A 36 -16.71 -17.42 -12.71
N ALA A 37 -17.89 -17.42 -12.05
CA ALA A 37 -18.03 -16.87 -10.71
C ALA A 37 -17.34 -17.73 -9.63
N LEU A 38 -17.33 -19.06 -9.82
CA LEU A 38 -16.82 -20.04 -8.85
C LEU A 38 -15.29 -20.11 -8.76
N ALA A 39 -14.56 -19.33 -9.56
CA ALA A 39 -13.11 -19.15 -9.43
C ALA A 39 -12.72 -18.17 -8.30
N SER A 40 -13.67 -17.42 -7.75
CA SER A 40 -13.46 -16.43 -6.68
C SER A 40 -14.46 -16.62 -5.54
N ASN A 41 -14.24 -15.93 -4.42
CA ASN A 41 -15.21 -15.85 -3.33
C ASN A 41 -16.25 -14.74 -3.50
N LEU A 42 -16.43 -14.22 -4.72
CA LEU A 42 -17.32 -13.12 -5.06
C LEU A 42 -18.41 -13.60 -6.02
N ILE A 43 -19.67 -13.21 -5.79
CA ILE A 43 -20.82 -13.61 -6.63
C ILE A 43 -21.70 -12.40 -6.97
N ASP A 44 -22.28 -12.41 -8.17
CA ASP A 44 -23.20 -11.36 -8.60
C ASP A 44 -24.65 -11.57 -8.13
N ALA A 45 -25.44 -10.50 -8.21
CA ALA A 45 -26.85 -10.50 -7.84
C ALA A 45 -27.74 -11.40 -8.71
N ALA A 46 -27.38 -11.67 -9.97
CA ALA A 46 -28.13 -12.58 -10.84
C ALA A 46 -27.87 -14.05 -10.50
N TRP A 47 -26.71 -14.40 -9.97
CA TRP A 47 -26.46 -15.70 -9.33
C TRP A 47 -27.33 -15.84 -8.08
N LEU A 48 -27.30 -14.87 -7.16
CA LEU A 48 -28.08 -14.97 -5.91
C LEU A 48 -29.59 -14.98 -6.18
N ALA A 49 -30.09 -14.18 -7.14
CA ALA A 49 -31.49 -14.17 -7.54
C ALA A 49 -32.00 -15.53 -8.04
N LYS A 50 -31.11 -16.36 -8.62
CA LYS A 50 -31.42 -17.73 -9.10
C LYS A 50 -31.21 -18.81 -8.03
N ASN A 51 -30.35 -18.58 -7.03
CA ASN A 51 -29.90 -19.62 -6.10
C ASN A 51 -30.32 -19.42 -4.63
N ARG A 52 -30.85 -18.26 -4.22
CA ARG A 52 -31.19 -17.97 -2.81
C ARG A 52 -32.12 -18.99 -2.14
N GLU A 53 -33.01 -19.62 -2.91
CA GLU A 53 -33.98 -20.63 -2.47
C GLU A 53 -33.49 -22.07 -2.68
N THR A 54 -32.27 -22.26 -3.18
CA THR A 54 -31.69 -23.60 -3.39
C THR A 54 -31.22 -24.20 -2.07
N ALA A 55 -31.64 -25.44 -1.80
CA ALA A 55 -31.22 -26.20 -0.63
C ALA A 55 -29.68 -26.27 -0.53
N GLY A 56 -29.14 -25.81 0.59
CA GLY A 56 -27.69 -25.74 0.82
C GLY A 56 -27.08 -24.34 0.66
N VAL A 57 -27.84 -23.34 0.21
CA VAL A 57 -27.45 -21.92 0.36
C VAL A 57 -27.90 -21.40 1.72
N LEU A 58 -27.03 -20.65 2.39
CA LEU A 58 -27.33 -19.86 3.60
C LEU A 58 -27.03 -18.40 3.27
N LEU A 59 -28.05 -17.54 3.32
CA LEU A 59 -27.89 -16.10 3.08
C LEU A 59 -27.78 -15.37 4.43
N ILE A 60 -26.74 -14.56 4.58
CA ILE A 60 -26.45 -13.79 5.79
C ILE A 60 -26.35 -12.30 5.45
N ASP A 61 -27.17 -11.51 6.13
CA ASP A 61 -27.08 -10.05 6.16
C ASP A 61 -26.09 -9.64 7.25
N ALA A 62 -24.97 -9.01 6.87
CA ALA A 62 -23.95 -8.53 7.79
C ALA A 62 -24.17 -7.06 8.23
N GLN A 63 -25.25 -6.42 7.79
CA GLN A 63 -25.55 -5.03 8.12
C GLN A 63 -25.85 -4.89 9.62
N PRO A 64 -25.63 -3.72 10.22
CA PRO A 64 -26.13 -3.41 11.56
C PRO A 64 -27.63 -3.73 11.70
N PRO A 65 -28.11 -4.31 12.83
CA PRO A 65 -29.47 -4.82 12.96
C PRO A 65 -30.59 -3.79 12.67
N ASN A 66 -30.31 -2.50 12.92
CA ASN A 66 -31.21 -1.38 12.66
C ASN A 66 -31.32 -0.98 11.16
N LEU A 67 -30.47 -1.54 10.29
CA LEU A 67 -30.59 -1.44 8.83
C LEU A 67 -31.30 -2.68 8.27
N TYR A 68 -30.91 -3.88 8.70
CA TYR A 68 -31.62 -5.13 8.39
C TYR A 68 -33.12 -5.04 8.68
N ALA A 69 -33.49 -4.52 9.86
CA ALA A 69 -34.89 -4.34 10.27
C ALA A 69 -35.67 -3.27 9.46
N LYS A 70 -34.99 -2.46 8.65
CA LYS A 70 -35.63 -1.54 7.68
C LYS A 70 -35.79 -2.21 6.32
N GLN A 71 -34.74 -2.87 5.84
CA GLN A 71 -34.72 -3.60 4.59
C GLN A 71 -33.58 -4.63 4.53
N HIS A 72 -33.89 -5.83 4.08
CA HIS A 72 -32.94 -6.91 3.80
C HIS A 72 -33.42 -7.76 2.61
N ILE A 73 -32.54 -8.58 2.06
CA ILE A 73 -32.86 -9.55 1.00
C ILE A 73 -33.69 -10.71 1.63
N PRO A 74 -34.85 -11.11 1.06
CA PRO A 74 -35.71 -12.12 1.66
C PRO A 74 -35.01 -13.45 1.95
N GLY A 75 -35.19 -13.97 3.17
CA GLY A 75 -34.54 -15.19 3.64
C GLY A 75 -33.12 -15.00 4.19
N ALA A 76 -32.60 -13.77 4.23
CA ALA A 76 -31.33 -13.47 4.88
C ALA A 76 -31.46 -13.53 6.41
N VAL A 77 -30.50 -14.14 7.09
CA VAL A 77 -30.35 -14.13 8.55
C VAL A 77 -29.39 -13.00 8.94
N ASN A 78 -29.75 -12.13 9.88
CA ASN A 78 -28.82 -11.07 10.31
C ASN A 78 -27.70 -11.60 11.21
N ALA A 79 -26.47 -11.23 10.87
CA ALA A 79 -25.29 -11.42 11.69
C ALA A 79 -24.81 -10.06 12.21
N ASP A 80 -25.03 -9.82 13.50
CA ASP A 80 -24.48 -8.65 14.20
C ASP A 80 -22.95 -8.75 14.27
N VAL A 81 -22.28 -8.16 13.27
CA VAL A 81 -20.83 -8.18 13.13
C VAL A 81 -20.13 -7.44 14.28
N PHE A 82 -20.76 -6.43 14.89
CA PHE A 82 -20.17 -5.73 16.04
C PHE A 82 -20.00 -6.67 17.23
N ARG A 83 -20.95 -7.59 17.47
CA ARG A 83 -20.80 -8.63 18.50
C ARG A 83 -19.70 -9.67 18.18
N LEU A 84 -19.31 -9.81 16.91
CA LEU A 84 -18.16 -10.63 16.48
C LEU A 84 -16.84 -9.84 16.38
N ALA A 85 -16.87 -8.53 16.64
CA ALA A 85 -15.75 -7.62 16.40
C ALA A 85 -15.44 -6.79 17.65
N SER A 86 -14.70 -7.39 18.59
CA SER A 86 -14.10 -6.73 19.76
C SER A 86 -13.04 -5.64 19.44
N PHE A 87 -13.05 -5.08 18.23
CA PHE A 87 -12.07 -4.12 17.68
C PHE A 87 -10.60 -4.46 17.97
N GLY A 88 -10.26 -5.75 17.99
CA GLY A 88 -8.90 -6.26 18.23
C GLY A 88 -8.48 -6.38 19.70
N VAL A 89 -9.15 -5.69 20.63
CA VAL A 89 -8.68 -5.53 22.02
C VAL A 89 -8.81 -6.82 22.85
N ARG A 90 -9.75 -7.73 22.50
CA ARG A 90 -9.92 -9.01 23.21
C ARG A 90 -10.55 -10.10 22.35
N ASP A 91 -9.89 -11.27 22.30
CA ASP A 91 -10.45 -12.48 21.71
C ASP A 91 -11.60 -13.03 22.58
N MET A 92 -12.76 -13.30 21.96
CA MET A 92 -13.95 -13.86 22.63
C MET A 92 -13.78 -15.38 22.86
N PRO A 93 -14.33 -15.97 23.95
CA PRO A 93 -14.29 -17.41 24.16
C PRO A 93 -14.88 -18.20 22.98
N LEU A 94 -14.17 -19.26 22.55
CA LEU A 94 -14.56 -20.04 21.36
C LEU A 94 -15.97 -20.63 21.46
N ALA A 95 -16.44 -20.96 22.66
CA ALA A 95 -17.79 -21.47 22.92
C ALA A 95 -18.90 -20.41 22.76
N GLU A 96 -18.59 -19.12 22.81
CA GLU A 96 -19.55 -18.04 22.51
C GLU A 96 -19.59 -17.77 21.01
N ILE A 97 -18.43 -17.68 20.37
CA ILE A 97 -18.27 -17.59 18.91
C ILE A 97 -18.98 -18.76 18.21
N GLU A 98 -18.79 -19.98 18.70
CA GLU A 98 -19.47 -21.17 18.19
C GLU A 98 -21.00 -21.04 18.29
N LYS A 99 -21.53 -20.64 19.46
CA LYS A 99 -22.98 -20.43 19.65
C LYS A 99 -23.52 -19.36 18.70
N MET A 100 -22.77 -18.30 18.43
CA MET A 100 -23.18 -17.25 17.48
C MET A 100 -23.27 -17.79 16.05
N PHE A 101 -22.27 -18.56 15.58
CA PHE A 101 -22.33 -19.19 14.25
C PHE A 101 -23.41 -20.28 14.14
N GLN A 102 -23.67 -21.02 15.21
CA GLN A 102 -24.78 -21.97 15.27
C GLN A 102 -26.14 -21.26 15.23
N ALA A 103 -26.31 -20.14 15.93
CA ALA A 103 -27.54 -19.33 15.87
C ALA A 103 -27.80 -18.72 14.47
N MET A 104 -26.75 -18.48 13.68
CA MET A 104 -26.84 -18.08 12.26
C MET A 104 -27.14 -19.27 11.32
N GLY A 105 -27.24 -20.50 11.83
CA GLY A 105 -27.53 -21.70 11.04
C GLY A 105 -26.35 -22.29 10.24
N LEU A 106 -25.09 -21.94 10.59
CA LEU A 106 -23.91 -22.43 9.86
C LEU A 106 -23.70 -23.94 10.01
N THR A 107 -23.60 -24.61 8.87
CA THR A 107 -23.38 -26.06 8.75
C THR A 107 -22.32 -26.28 7.67
N PRO A 108 -21.27 -27.09 7.93
CA PRO A 108 -20.29 -27.45 6.91
C PRO A 108 -20.96 -28.03 5.65
N GLY A 109 -20.47 -27.64 4.47
CA GLY A 109 -21.05 -28.06 3.19
C GLY A 109 -22.23 -27.22 2.69
N LYS A 110 -22.79 -26.30 3.51
CA LYS A 110 -23.60 -25.19 2.98
C LYS A 110 -22.70 -24.14 2.33
N LYS A 111 -23.16 -23.52 1.23
CA LYS A 111 -22.59 -22.28 0.70
C LYS A 111 -23.13 -21.10 1.51
N VAL A 112 -22.24 -20.36 2.15
CA VAL A 112 -22.60 -19.19 2.95
C VAL A 112 -22.39 -17.93 2.12
N VAL A 113 -23.49 -17.27 1.73
CA VAL A 113 -23.47 -15.99 1.03
C VAL A 113 -23.64 -14.88 2.06
N MET A 114 -22.69 -13.95 2.11
CA MET A 114 -22.72 -12.77 2.97
C MET A 114 -22.90 -11.51 2.14
N TYR A 115 -23.63 -10.53 2.66
CA TYR A 115 -23.72 -9.20 2.04
C TYR A 115 -23.86 -8.11 3.11
N ASP A 116 -23.60 -6.87 2.72
CA ASP A 116 -23.88 -5.69 3.52
C ASP A 116 -24.47 -4.58 2.63
N GLN A 117 -24.43 -3.33 3.09
CA GLN A 117 -24.93 -2.16 2.35
C GLN A 117 -24.32 -2.05 0.94
N GLY A 118 -23.13 -2.60 0.71
CA GLY A 118 -22.38 -2.50 -0.55
C GLY A 118 -21.29 -1.43 -0.45
N GLY A 119 -20.06 -1.79 -0.80
CA GLY A 119 -18.90 -0.90 -0.66
C GLY A 119 -18.57 -0.57 0.79
N THR A 120 -18.80 -1.51 1.72
CA THR A 120 -18.43 -1.39 3.13
C THR A 120 -17.60 -2.60 3.59
N TRP A 121 -17.33 -2.73 4.90
CA TRP A 121 -16.44 -3.75 5.45
C TRP A 121 -17.15 -4.86 6.23
N PHE A 122 -18.47 -4.83 6.39
CA PHE A 122 -19.17 -5.76 7.29
C PHE A 122 -19.14 -7.20 6.78
N ALA A 123 -19.45 -7.43 5.49
CA ALA A 123 -19.42 -8.74 4.87
C ALA A 123 -17.98 -9.30 4.80
N THR A 124 -16.99 -8.47 4.50
CA THR A 124 -15.57 -8.88 4.48
C THR A 124 -15.05 -9.20 5.89
N ARG A 125 -15.50 -8.47 6.92
CA ARG A 125 -15.12 -8.73 8.31
C ARG A 125 -15.79 -10.00 8.85
N LEU A 126 -17.01 -10.30 8.43
CA LEU A 126 -17.67 -11.57 8.73
C LEU A 126 -16.98 -12.75 8.01
N PHE A 127 -16.67 -12.60 6.71
CA PHE A 127 -15.88 -13.57 5.94
C PHE A 127 -14.54 -13.87 6.62
N PHE A 128 -13.84 -12.84 7.10
CA PHE A 128 -12.62 -13.00 7.88
C PHE A 128 -12.86 -13.77 9.17
N SER A 129 -13.88 -13.42 9.98
CA SER A 129 -14.24 -14.17 11.20
C SER A 129 -14.45 -15.66 10.91
N LEU A 130 -15.25 -15.99 9.89
CA LEU A 130 -15.55 -17.38 9.54
C LEU A 130 -14.29 -18.13 9.09
N THR A 131 -13.44 -17.50 8.28
CA THR A 131 -12.14 -18.08 7.84
C THR A 131 -11.16 -18.26 9.01
N TYR A 132 -11.13 -17.31 9.95
CA TYR A 132 -10.26 -17.32 11.12
C TYR A 132 -10.67 -18.38 12.15
N TYR A 133 -11.96 -18.62 12.33
CA TYR A 133 -12.48 -19.67 13.22
C TYR A 133 -12.69 -21.03 12.54
N GLY A 134 -12.15 -21.21 11.32
CA GLY A 134 -12.02 -22.52 10.67
C GLY A 134 -13.17 -22.98 9.77
N PHE A 135 -14.11 -22.09 9.40
CA PHE A 135 -15.08 -22.42 8.35
C PHE A 135 -14.37 -22.44 6.98
N PRO A 136 -14.62 -23.43 6.10
CA PRO A 136 -13.89 -23.55 4.84
C PRO A 136 -14.11 -22.34 3.92
N ALA A 137 -13.07 -21.55 3.66
CA ALA A 137 -13.16 -20.34 2.83
C ALA A 137 -13.72 -20.61 1.42
N LYS A 138 -13.49 -21.80 0.85
CA LYS A 138 -14.08 -22.24 -0.44
C LYS A 138 -15.62 -22.31 -0.47
N ASP A 139 -16.27 -22.36 0.70
CA ASP A 139 -17.72 -22.45 0.85
C ASP A 139 -18.32 -21.09 1.30
N LEU A 140 -17.50 -20.05 1.43
CA LEU A 140 -17.88 -18.68 1.78
C LEU A 140 -17.92 -17.78 0.53
N PHE A 141 -18.92 -16.91 0.41
CA PHE A 141 -19.07 -15.99 -0.72
C PHE A 141 -19.56 -14.61 -0.25
N ILE A 142 -19.18 -13.55 -0.96
CA ILE A 142 -19.70 -12.19 -0.78
C ILE A 142 -20.54 -11.80 -2.00
N LEU A 143 -21.70 -11.20 -1.77
CA LEU A 143 -22.52 -10.58 -2.82
C LEU A 143 -21.90 -9.25 -3.28
N ASP A 144 -21.49 -9.20 -4.53
CA ASP A 144 -20.86 -8.03 -5.13
C ASP A 144 -21.84 -6.85 -5.28
N GLY A 145 -21.46 -5.68 -4.78
CA GLY A 145 -22.34 -4.51 -4.70
C GLY A 145 -23.40 -4.55 -3.58
N GLY A 146 -23.47 -5.63 -2.79
CA GLY A 146 -24.34 -5.74 -1.62
C GLY A 146 -25.83 -5.52 -1.91
N ILE A 147 -26.58 -5.06 -0.91
CA ILE A 147 -28.01 -4.75 -1.08
C ILE A 147 -28.23 -3.55 -2.02
N ALA A 148 -27.30 -2.59 -2.09
CA ALA A 148 -27.44 -1.42 -2.95
C ALA A 148 -27.52 -1.81 -4.43
N LYS A 149 -26.63 -2.68 -4.92
CA LYS A 149 -26.68 -3.18 -6.30
C LYS A 149 -27.85 -4.11 -6.54
N TRP A 150 -28.24 -4.91 -5.55
CA TRP A 150 -29.46 -5.74 -5.60
C TRP A 150 -30.73 -4.88 -5.81
N GLN A 151 -30.89 -3.79 -5.06
CA GLN A 151 -32.01 -2.85 -5.21
C GLN A 151 -31.93 -2.06 -6.52
N ALA A 152 -30.74 -1.64 -6.97
CA ALA A 152 -30.56 -0.96 -8.25
C ALA A 152 -30.96 -1.82 -9.47
N LEU A 153 -30.92 -3.16 -9.32
CA LEU A 153 -31.41 -4.13 -10.31
C LEU A 153 -32.91 -4.45 -10.17
N GLY A 154 -33.65 -3.76 -9.29
CA GLY A 154 -35.08 -3.98 -9.06
C GLY A 154 -35.42 -5.30 -8.36
N LEU A 155 -34.44 -5.94 -7.71
CA LEU A 155 -34.63 -7.24 -7.06
C LEU A 155 -35.29 -7.07 -5.68
N PRO A 156 -36.11 -8.05 -5.21
CA PRO A 156 -36.99 -7.87 -4.07
C PRO A 156 -36.22 -7.73 -2.75
N VAL A 157 -36.67 -6.79 -1.91
CA VAL A 157 -36.27 -6.65 -0.50
C VAL A 157 -37.51 -6.78 0.39
N THR A 158 -37.32 -7.15 1.67
CA THR A 158 -38.38 -7.15 2.67
C THR A 158 -37.92 -6.49 3.98
N LYS A 159 -38.90 -6.18 4.83
CA LYS A 159 -38.78 -5.77 6.23
C LYS A 159 -39.31 -6.84 7.20
N ASP A 160 -39.94 -7.89 6.67
CA ASP A 160 -40.57 -8.96 7.46
C ASP A 160 -39.47 -9.82 8.10
N ALA A 161 -39.66 -10.26 9.34
CA ALA A 161 -38.61 -11.00 10.04
C ALA A 161 -38.40 -12.40 9.42
N THR A 162 -37.23 -12.63 8.82
CA THR A 162 -36.77 -14.00 8.46
C THR A 162 -36.88 -14.91 9.69
N PRO A 163 -37.58 -16.06 9.61
CA PRO A 163 -37.67 -17.03 10.70
C PRO A 163 -36.29 -17.48 11.16
N ALA A 164 -36.09 -17.63 12.46
CA ALA A 164 -34.82 -18.08 13.02
C ALA A 164 -34.45 -19.48 12.45
N PRO A 165 -33.22 -19.66 11.91
CA PRO A 165 -32.83 -20.95 11.36
C PRO A 165 -32.66 -22.00 12.46
N SER A 166 -32.87 -23.27 12.12
CA SER A 166 -32.46 -24.37 12.99
C SER A 166 -30.96 -24.25 13.33
N PRO A 167 -30.54 -24.44 14.61
CA PRO A 167 -29.16 -24.30 15.01
C PRO A 167 -28.18 -25.08 14.13
N GLY A 168 -27.13 -24.39 13.70
CA GLY A 168 -26.09 -24.92 12.85
C GLY A 168 -25.28 -26.05 13.49
N THR A 169 -24.62 -26.83 12.65
CA THR A 169 -23.76 -27.97 13.06
C THR A 169 -22.27 -27.64 13.04
N PHE A 170 -21.87 -26.41 12.68
CA PHE A 170 -20.48 -25.98 12.75
C PHE A 170 -19.92 -26.06 14.20
N ARG A 171 -18.61 -26.31 14.32
CA ARG A 171 -17.87 -26.42 15.58
C ARG A 171 -16.53 -25.72 15.46
N VAL A 172 -16.16 -24.90 16.44
CA VAL A 172 -14.94 -24.08 16.43
C VAL A 172 -13.82 -24.86 17.13
N THR A 173 -13.10 -25.68 16.38
CA THR A 173 -12.07 -26.59 16.93
C THR A 173 -10.71 -25.93 17.17
N LYS A 174 -10.34 -24.94 16.34
CA LYS A 174 -9.14 -24.11 16.49
C LYS A 174 -9.26 -22.81 15.69
N THR A 175 -8.43 -21.83 16.00
CA THR A 175 -8.22 -20.66 15.13
C THR A 175 -7.23 -20.96 14.00
N ASN A 176 -7.23 -20.08 13.00
CA ASN A 176 -6.39 -20.10 11.82
C ASN A 176 -5.44 -18.89 11.85
N GLU A 177 -4.33 -18.99 12.58
CA GLU A 177 -3.37 -17.87 12.70
C GLU A 177 -2.60 -17.58 11.39
N ASP A 178 -2.72 -18.42 10.34
CA ASP A 178 -2.15 -18.15 9.01
C ASP A 178 -2.81 -16.96 8.31
N VAL A 179 -4.01 -16.54 8.75
CA VAL A 179 -4.72 -15.36 8.22
C VAL A 179 -4.71 -14.15 9.15
N ARG A 180 -4.25 -14.28 10.41
CA ARG A 180 -4.15 -13.15 11.35
C ARG A 180 -2.71 -12.66 11.48
N ALA A 181 -2.51 -11.36 11.58
CA ALA A 181 -1.22 -10.74 11.93
C ALA A 181 -1.31 -10.15 13.35
N ARG A 182 -0.56 -10.73 14.29
CA ARG A 182 -0.47 -10.28 15.69
C ARG A 182 0.52 -9.11 15.82
N MET A 183 0.44 -8.34 16.91
CA MET A 183 1.30 -7.15 17.13
C MET A 183 2.81 -7.36 16.92
N PRO A 184 3.45 -8.48 17.33
CA PRO A 184 4.86 -8.72 17.01
C PRO A 184 5.17 -8.81 15.51
N GLU A 185 4.23 -9.34 14.71
CA GLU A 185 4.35 -9.43 13.25
C GLU A 185 4.23 -8.06 12.59
N LEU A 186 3.39 -7.17 13.13
CA LEU A 186 3.24 -5.79 12.66
C LEU A 186 4.50 -4.96 12.94
N VAL A 187 5.07 -5.07 14.14
CA VAL A 187 6.33 -4.40 14.48
C VAL A 187 7.46 -4.90 13.58
N ALA A 188 7.52 -6.22 13.31
CA ALA A 188 8.48 -6.75 12.35
C ALA A 188 8.26 -6.20 10.92
N ALA A 189 7.02 -6.14 10.45
CA ALA A 189 6.68 -5.62 9.13
C ALA A 189 6.94 -4.11 8.98
N SER A 190 6.80 -3.32 10.07
CA SER A 190 7.09 -1.88 10.08
C SER A 190 8.58 -1.53 9.87
N GLY A 191 9.47 -2.52 10.06
CA GLY A 191 10.91 -2.39 9.82
C GLY A 191 11.42 -3.17 8.61
N ASP A 192 10.53 -3.88 7.90
CA ASP A 192 10.88 -4.68 6.72
C ASP A 192 10.92 -3.80 5.47
N THR A 193 11.93 -4.02 4.62
CA THR A 193 12.18 -3.22 3.41
C THR A 193 12.10 -4.04 2.11
N GLY A 194 11.55 -5.26 2.17
CA GLY A 194 11.38 -6.08 0.96
C GLY A 194 10.44 -7.28 1.06
N GLY A 195 10.51 -8.07 2.14
CA GLY A 195 9.81 -9.35 2.29
C GLY A 195 8.41 -9.27 2.91
N LYS A 196 8.12 -8.20 3.65
CA LYS A 196 6.80 -7.89 4.20
C LYS A 196 6.30 -6.53 3.70
N VAL A 197 5.01 -6.25 3.91
CA VAL A 197 4.42 -4.91 3.74
C VAL A 197 3.20 -4.73 4.63
N LEU A 198 3.15 -3.60 5.34
CA LEU A 198 1.96 -3.13 6.05
C LEU A 198 1.05 -2.39 5.08
N VAL A 199 -0.26 -2.64 5.16
CA VAL A 199 -1.27 -2.00 4.29
C VAL A 199 -2.32 -1.31 5.16
N ASP A 200 -2.39 0.02 5.05
CA ASP A 200 -3.30 0.87 5.83
C ASP A 200 -4.60 1.09 5.07
N ALA A 201 -5.70 0.55 5.60
CA ALA A 201 -7.01 0.57 4.95
C ALA A 201 -7.88 1.78 5.31
N LEU A 202 -7.38 2.71 6.13
CA LEU A 202 -8.07 3.96 6.48
C LEU A 202 -8.02 4.99 5.34
N GLY A 203 -8.88 6.01 5.44
CA GLY A 203 -8.85 7.18 4.55
C GLY A 203 -7.56 7.99 4.69
N LEU A 204 -7.22 8.74 3.63
CA LEU A 204 -5.99 9.53 3.55
C LEU A 204 -5.94 10.69 4.56
N ASP A 205 -7.09 11.09 5.10
CA ASP A 205 -7.21 12.03 6.22
C ASP A 205 -6.67 11.47 7.54
N TYR A 206 -6.88 10.17 7.81
CA TYR A 206 -6.22 9.49 8.94
C TYR A 206 -4.72 9.38 8.66
N HIS A 207 -4.37 8.83 7.48
CA HIS A 207 -3.01 8.48 7.10
C HIS A 207 -2.05 9.69 7.14
N TYR A 208 -2.47 10.84 6.60
CA TYR A 208 -1.67 12.09 6.61
C TYR A 208 -1.88 12.96 7.87
N GLY A 209 -2.63 12.49 8.87
CA GLY A 209 -2.71 13.13 10.19
C GLY A 209 -3.71 14.29 10.32
N ALA A 210 -4.74 14.36 9.47
CA ALA A 210 -5.87 15.26 9.67
C ALA A 210 -6.87 14.73 10.72
N THR A 211 -7.08 13.41 10.78
CA THR A 211 -8.05 12.74 11.66
C THR A 211 -7.36 11.85 12.69
N GLY A 212 -7.65 12.06 13.97
CA GLY A 212 -7.03 11.37 15.12
C GLY A 212 -7.96 10.50 15.97
N PHE A 213 -8.97 9.87 15.35
CA PHE A 213 -10.02 9.12 16.05
C PHE A 213 -9.49 8.01 16.98
N PHE A 214 -8.39 7.36 16.61
CA PHE A 214 -7.76 6.28 17.38
C PHE A 214 -6.68 6.83 18.33
N ASN A 215 -7.00 7.88 19.10
CA ASN A 215 -6.13 8.66 19.99
C ASN A 215 -4.99 9.46 19.33
N LYS A 216 -4.38 8.97 18.24
CA LYS A 216 -3.28 9.63 17.51
C LYS A 216 -3.62 9.71 16.02
N ALA A 217 -3.21 10.78 15.36
CA ALA A 217 -3.40 10.97 13.92
C ALA A 217 -2.15 10.54 13.15
N GLY A 218 -2.30 9.93 11.98
CA GLY A 218 -1.21 9.34 11.19
C GLY A 218 -1.37 7.83 10.95
N HIS A 219 -0.24 7.17 10.67
CA HIS A 219 -0.14 5.76 10.31
C HIS A 219 1.06 5.05 10.97
N ILE A 220 1.03 3.71 10.93
CA ILE A 220 2.14 2.86 11.39
C ILE A 220 3.33 3.03 10.41
N PRO A 221 4.58 3.16 10.89
CA PRO A 221 5.76 3.34 10.04
C PRO A 221 5.85 2.36 8.87
N HIS A 222 6.23 2.87 7.70
CA HIS A 222 6.31 2.13 6.43
C HIS A 222 5.00 1.50 5.92
N ALA A 223 3.84 1.80 6.52
CA ALA A 223 2.55 1.34 5.99
C ALA A 223 2.18 2.02 4.66
N VAL A 224 1.83 1.21 3.66
CA VAL A 224 1.34 1.68 2.36
C VAL A 224 -0.16 1.91 2.46
N SER A 225 -0.60 3.16 2.28
CA SER A 225 -2.04 3.46 2.22
C SER A 225 -2.71 2.82 1.00
N LEU A 226 -3.76 2.06 1.27
CA LEU A 226 -4.70 1.49 0.30
C LEU A 226 -6.11 1.55 0.92
N PRO A 227 -6.76 2.73 0.90
CA PRO A 227 -8.06 2.95 1.54
C PRO A 227 -9.11 1.92 1.09
N SER A 228 -9.94 1.43 2.00
CA SER A 228 -10.97 0.43 1.66
C SER A 228 -11.91 0.88 0.53
N GLU A 229 -12.22 2.17 0.48
CA GLU A 229 -13.04 2.81 -0.56
C GLU A 229 -12.42 2.76 -1.97
N ASP A 230 -11.09 2.82 -2.08
CA ASP A 230 -10.39 2.75 -3.37
C ASP A 230 -10.48 1.37 -4.04
N LEU A 231 -10.88 0.32 -3.31
CA LEU A 231 -11.05 -1.04 -3.85
C LEU A 231 -12.44 -1.26 -4.48
N PHE A 232 -13.34 -0.29 -4.39
CA PHE A 232 -14.71 -0.36 -4.91
C PHE A 232 -14.95 0.55 -6.13
N ASN A 233 -15.97 0.20 -6.90
CA ASN A 233 -16.58 0.98 -7.97
C ASN A 233 -17.69 1.89 -7.45
N ALA A 234 -18.12 2.86 -8.27
CA ALA A 234 -19.24 3.76 -7.95
C ALA A 234 -20.57 3.01 -7.70
N ASP A 235 -20.78 1.85 -8.35
CA ASP A 235 -21.94 0.97 -8.17
C ASP A 235 -21.82 0.01 -6.96
N LYS A 236 -20.82 0.24 -6.10
CA LYS A 236 -20.48 -0.53 -4.90
C LYS A 236 -19.89 -1.92 -5.11
N THR A 237 -19.65 -2.35 -6.35
CA THR A 237 -18.88 -3.59 -6.61
C THR A 237 -17.40 -3.42 -6.28
N PHE A 238 -16.68 -4.53 -6.13
CA PHE A 238 -15.22 -4.50 -6.17
C PHE A 238 -14.71 -4.17 -7.57
N LYS A 239 -13.57 -3.48 -7.66
CA LYS A 239 -12.81 -3.31 -8.91
C LYS A 239 -12.34 -4.66 -9.46
N SER A 240 -12.05 -4.72 -10.76
CA SER A 240 -11.52 -5.95 -11.36
C SER A 240 -10.16 -6.35 -10.77
N PRO A 241 -9.80 -7.66 -10.79
CA PRO A 241 -8.47 -8.09 -10.38
C PRO A 241 -7.34 -7.38 -11.15
N GLU A 242 -7.60 -6.98 -12.39
CA GLU A 242 -6.67 -6.31 -13.30
C GLU A 242 -6.41 -4.85 -12.89
N GLU A 243 -7.47 -4.10 -12.58
CA GLU A 243 -7.36 -2.75 -12.00
C GLU A 243 -6.66 -2.79 -10.64
N MET A 244 -7.02 -3.75 -9.78
CA MET A 244 -6.37 -3.93 -8.49
C MET A 244 -4.88 -4.24 -8.66
N LYS A 245 -4.48 -5.13 -9.58
CA LYS A 245 -3.06 -5.41 -9.88
C LYS A 245 -2.32 -4.15 -10.35
N ALA A 246 -2.94 -3.30 -11.16
CA ALA A 246 -2.34 -2.04 -11.60
C ALA A 246 -2.15 -1.05 -10.42
N MET A 247 -3.16 -0.91 -9.55
CA MET A 247 -3.07 -0.09 -8.33
C MET A 247 -1.99 -0.60 -7.37
N LEU A 248 -1.96 -1.91 -7.10
CA LEU A 248 -1.01 -2.56 -6.19
C LEU A 248 0.43 -2.44 -6.69
N SER A 249 0.65 -2.74 -7.98
CA SER A 249 1.95 -2.59 -8.63
C SER A 249 2.47 -1.15 -8.60
N LEU A 250 1.57 -0.16 -8.69
CA LEU A 250 1.93 1.24 -8.59
C LEU A 250 2.33 1.63 -7.16
N VAL A 251 1.62 1.16 -6.13
CA VAL A 251 1.95 1.43 -4.72
C VAL A 251 3.02 0.50 -4.12
N GLY A 252 3.63 -0.36 -4.94
CA GLY A 252 4.75 -1.22 -4.55
C GLY A 252 4.36 -2.49 -3.76
N ILE A 253 3.07 -2.80 -3.65
CA ILE A 253 2.58 -4.04 -3.02
C ILE A 253 2.65 -5.18 -4.04
N ARG A 254 3.31 -6.29 -3.67
CA ARG A 254 3.62 -7.40 -4.58
C ARG A 254 3.16 -8.75 -4.04
N SER A 255 3.02 -9.74 -4.93
CA SER A 255 2.54 -11.10 -4.60
C SER A 255 3.57 -12.00 -3.88
N ASP A 256 4.86 -11.65 -3.90
CA ASP A 256 5.92 -12.39 -3.20
C ASP A 256 6.00 -12.06 -1.70
N GLN A 257 5.54 -10.86 -1.33
CA GLN A 257 5.54 -10.33 0.03
C GLN A 257 4.52 -11.03 0.93
N GLU A 258 4.79 -11.00 2.23
CA GLU A 258 3.74 -11.16 3.24
C GLU A 258 3.08 -9.81 3.51
N ILE A 259 1.79 -9.73 3.21
CA ILE A 259 0.97 -8.52 3.31
C ILE A 259 0.15 -8.59 4.59
N GLN A 260 0.24 -7.55 5.42
CA GLN A 260 -0.52 -7.42 6.66
C GLN A 260 -1.42 -6.19 6.59
N ALA A 261 -2.71 -6.40 6.40
CA ALA A 261 -3.71 -5.33 6.37
C ALA A 261 -4.07 -4.87 7.79
N HIS A 262 -4.08 -3.56 8.03
CA HIS A 262 -4.53 -2.94 9.27
C HIS A 262 -5.45 -1.73 8.99
N CYS A 263 -6.07 -1.22 10.04
CA CYS A 263 -6.79 0.06 10.04
C CYS A 263 -6.75 0.60 11.48
N GLY A 264 -7.85 1.16 12.00
CA GLY A 264 -8.01 1.45 13.43
C GLY A 264 -8.11 0.20 14.32
N GLY A 265 -9.03 -0.72 13.99
CA GLY A 265 -9.38 -1.88 14.83
C GLY A 265 -9.92 -3.08 14.02
N GLY A 266 -9.21 -3.47 12.96
CA GLY A 266 -9.49 -4.68 12.17
C GLY A 266 -10.74 -4.69 11.27
N GLY A 267 -11.64 -3.72 11.37
CA GLY A 267 -12.86 -3.62 10.56
C GLY A 267 -12.56 -3.37 9.07
N ALA A 268 -12.20 -2.14 8.72
CA ALA A 268 -11.90 -1.72 7.34
C ALA A 268 -10.79 -2.55 6.68
N ALA A 269 -9.79 -2.99 7.46
CA ALA A 269 -8.70 -3.88 7.03
C ALA A 269 -9.17 -5.19 6.35
N SER A 270 -10.40 -5.63 6.63
CA SER A 270 -11.00 -6.81 5.99
C SER A 270 -11.23 -6.64 4.49
N VAL A 271 -11.39 -5.40 4.00
CA VAL A 271 -11.59 -5.12 2.57
C VAL A 271 -10.31 -5.42 1.75
N PRO A 272 -9.13 -4.83 2.04
CA PRO A 272 -7.89 -5.23 1.36
C PRO A 272 -7.48 -6.68 1.66
N TYR A 273 -7.75 -7.23 2.86
CA TYR A 273 -7.55 -8.66 3.11
C TYR A 273 -8.34 -9.52 2.10
N PHE A 274 -9.64 -9.26 1.94
CA PHE A 274 -10.49 -10.02 1.05
C PHE A 274 -10.11 -9.79 -0.42
N ALA A 275 -9.96 -8.53 -0.84
CA ALA A 275 -9.60 -8.18 -2.21
C ALA A 275 -8.27 -8.83 -2.63
N LEU A 276 -7.19 -8.64 -1.85
CA LEU A 276 -5.86 -9.13 -2.26
C LEU A 276 -5.80 -10.67 -2.22
N LYS A 277 -6.41 -11.32 -1.21
CA LYS A 277 -6.32 -12.78 -1.06
C LYS A 277 -7.31 -13.57 -1.92
N HIS A 278 -8.54 -13.06 -2.09
CA HIS A 278 -9.68 -13.81 -2.67
C HIS A 278 -10.22 -13.26 -4.00
N ILE A 279 -9.84 -12.05 -4.41
CA ILE A 279 -10.13 -11.49 -5.74
C ILE A 279 -8.86 -11.46 -6.61
N VAL A 280 -7.75 -10.93 -6.08
CA VAL A 280 -6.47 -10.84 -6.80
C VAL A 280 -5.65 -12.13 -6.73
N GLY A 281 -5.81 -12.93 -5.66
CA GLY A 281 -5.18 -14.24 -5.49
C GLY A 281 -3.77 -14.22 -4.89
N TYR A 282 -3.39 -13.18 -4.14
CA TYR A 282 -2.10 -13.11 -3.47
C TYR A 282 -2.04 -14.08 -2.27
N PRO A 283 -1.01 -14.93 -2.15
CA PRO A 283 -1.02 -16.06 -1.22
C PRO A 283 -0.92 -15.63 0.25
N LYS A 284 0.09 -14.79 0.57
CA LYS A 284 0.49 -14.44 1.94
C LYS A 284 -0.18 -13.15 2.44
N VAL A 285 -1.50 -13.09 2.38
CA VAL A 285 -2.27 -11.96 2.94
C VAL A 285 -2.82 -12.33 4.32
N LYS A 286 -2.58 -11.46 5.30
CA LYS A 286 -3.04 -11.51 6.70
C LYS A 286 -3.78 -10.22 7.08
N LEU A 287 -4.56 -10.28 8.16
CA LEU A 287 -5.27 -9.14 8.75
C LEU A 287 -4.88 -8.95 10.22
N SER A 288 -4.62 -7.72 10.63
CA SER A 288 -4.48 -7.35 12.04
C SER A 288 -5.82 -6.93 12.63
N LEU A 289 -6.31 -7.67 13.62
CA LEU A 289 -7.50 -7.25 14.37
C LEU A 289 -7.12 -6.10 15.31
N GLU A 290 -5.96 -6.25 15.95
CA GLU A 290 -5.30 -5.33 16.88
C GLU A 290 -5.07 -3.94 16.26
N SER A 291 -4.52 -3.88 15.03
CA SER A 291 -4.48 -2.66 14.21
C SER A 291 -3.84 -1.43 14.92
N GLN A 292 -4.14 -0.19 14.51
CA GLN A 292 -3.59 1.02 15.14
C GLN A 292 -3.93 1.12 16.64
N LEU A 293 -5.09 0.63 17.08
CA LEU A 293 -5.45 0.62 18.51
C LEU A 293 -4.45 -0.20 19.34
N GLY A 294 -4.08 -1.40 18.87
CA GLY A 294 -3.04 -2.21 19.51
C GLY A 294 -1.65 -1.58 19.43
N TRP A 295 -1.33 -0.91 18.32
CA TRP A 295 -0.05 -0.18 18.15
C TRP A 295 0.10 1.00 19.12
N LEU A 296 -0.97 1.75 19.35
CA LEU A 296 -0.99 2.94 20.21
C LEU A 296 -1.29 2.61 21.69
N GLN A 297 -1.46 1.33 22.03
CA GLN A 297 -1.56 0.79 23.39
C GLN A 297 -0.33 -0.04 23.78
N ASP A 298 0.72 -0.06 22.95
CA ASP A 298 1.93 -0.84 23.18
C ASP A 298 2.91 -0.08 24.10
N ASP A 299 3.28 -0.69 25.23
CA ASP A 299 4.13 -0.10 26.29
C ASP A 299 5.53 0.36 25.81
N ARG A 300 5.92 0.06 24.57
CA ARG A 300 7.20 0.45 23.95
C ARG A 300 7.21 1.86 23.33
N ASP A 301 6.10 2.61 23.43
CA ASP A 301 5.88 3.92 22.76
C ASP A 301 6.25 3.87 21.27
N LEU A 302 5.57 3.00 20.54
CA LEU A 302 5.91 2.70 19.15
C LEU A 302 5.73 3.95 18.25
N PRO A 303 6.71 4.25 17.37
CA PRO A 303 6.66 5.43 16.51
C PRO A 303 5.42 5.42 15.60
N PHE A 304 4.94 6.61 15.24
CA PHE A 304 3.74 6.82 14.43
C PHE A 304 3.97 8.04 13.53
N TRP A 305 3.65 7.93 12.24
CA TRP A 305 4.10 8.86 11.20
C TRP A 305 2.92 9.57 10.51
N THR A 306 3.18 10.73 9.92
CA THR A 306 2.22 11.50 9.12
C THR A 306 2.68 11.65 7.67
N TYR A 307 3.97 11.93 7.44
CA TYR A 307 4.61 11.77 6.13
C TYR A 307 4.85 10.27 5.84
N GLY A 308 4.83 9.87 4.55
CA GLY A 308 5.11 8.49 4.15
C GLY A 308 6.60 8.13 4.15
N ALA A 309 7.49 9.14 4.04
CA ALA A 309 8.94 8.94 4.03
C ALA A 309 9.72 9.97 4.89
N PRO A 310 9.40 10.15 6.19
CA PRO A 310 10.00 11.18 7.04
C PRO A 310 11.53 11.06 7.16
N GLY A 311 12.09 9.87 6.97
CA GLY A 311 13.54 9.64 6.90
C GLY A 311 14.26 10.31 5.72
N MET A 312 13.56 11.06 4.86
CA MET A 312 14.12 12.00 3.88
C MET A 312 14.53 13.35 4.48
N MET A 313 14.07 13.67 5.69
CA MET A 313 14.40 14.88 6.46
C MET A 313 15.44 14.54 7.54
N ARG A 314 16.35 15.48 7.84
CA ARG A 314 17.41 15.32 8.86
C ARG A 314 17.57 16.58 9.69
N GLU A 315 17.73 16.38 11.00
CA GLU A 315 17.90 17.41 12.03
C GLU A 315 19.29 17.30 12.69
N THR A 316 19.69 18.32 13.46
CA THR A 316 20.98 18.40 14.17
C THR A 316 21.21 17.20 15.08
N ASP A 317 20.26 16.82 15.93
CA ASP A 317 20.44 15.71 16.89
C ASP A 317 20.74 14.37 16.16
N TRP A 318 20.17 14.14 14.96
CA TRP A 318 20.52 12.96 14.15
C TRP A 318 21.91 13.07 13.55
N LEU A 319 22.24 14.24 12.97
CA LEU A 319 23.50 14.43 12.26
C LEU A 319 24.71 14.54 13.19
N GLN A 320 24.52 15.09 14.39
CA GLN A 320 25.50 15.07 15.49
C GLN A 320 25.88 13.64 15.87
N ALA A 321 24.92 12.73 15.94
CA ALA A 321 25.20 11.32 16.21
C ALA A 321 25.88 10.63 15.02
N TRP A 322 25.20 10.57 13.86
CA TRP A 322 25.61 9.72 12.74
C TRP A 322 26.71 10.31 11.86
N GLY A 323 26.84 11.63 11.82
CA GLY A 323 27.93 12.37 11.18
C GLY A 323 29.02 12.85 12.16
N GLY A 324 28.92 12.53 13.45
CA GLY A 324 29.79 13.05 14.50
C GLY A 324 31.23 12.53 14.47
N LYS A 325 32.14 13.31 15.08
CA LYS A 325 33.58 13.02 15.17
C LYS A 325 33.89 11.61 15.67
N MET A 326 33.15 11.12 16.68
CA MET A 326 33.37 9.82 17.31
C MET A 326 33.10 8.67 16.33
N LEU A 327 31.92 8.61 15.70
CA LEU A 327 31.62 7.55 14.72
C LEU A 327 32.46 7.66 13.45
N ARG A 328 32.90 8.87 13.06
CA ARG A 328 33.88 9.03 11.96
C ARG A 328 35.26 8.48 12.33
N MET A 329 35.74 8.70 13.54
CA MET A 329 37.04 8.21 14.02
C MET A 329 37.14 6.67 14.02
N TYR A 330 36.04 5.97 14.33
CA TYR A 330 35.96 4.51 14.27
C TYR A 330 35.53 3.95 12.89
N GLY A 331 35.36 4.80 11.87
CA GLY A 331 34.92 4.36 10.53
C GLY A 331 33.47 3.86 10.43
N ILE A 332 32.66 4.12 11.46
CA ILE A 332 31.25 3.69 11.58
C ILE A 332 30.31 4.65 10.83
N ALA A 333 30.65 5.93 10.77
CA ALA A 333 29.83 6.97 10.14
C ALA A 333 29.73 6.81 8.61
N ARG A 334 28.63 6.21 8.14
CA ARG A 334 28.30 6.03 6.72
C ARG A 334 27.47 7.19 6.15
N VAL A 335 27.96 8.42 6.37
CA VAL A 335 27.27 9.67 6.00
C VAL A 335 28.23 10.64 5.30
N SER A 336 27.91 11.02 4.07
CA SER A 336 28.51 12.18 3.39
C SER A 336 27.59 13.38 3.58
N VAL A 337 28.09 14.45 4.19
CA VAL A 337 27.35 15.71 4.33
C VAL A 337 27.75 16.60 3.17
N VAL A 338 26.79 16.99 2.33
CA VAL A 338 27.03 17.69 1.06
C VAL A 338 26.46 19.09 1.17
N ASP A 339 27.32 20.09 1.37
CA ASP A 339 26.92 21.49 1.52
C ASP A 339 26.91 22.16 0.14
N VAL A 340 25.70 22.48 -0.33
CA VAL A 340 25.47 23.02 -1.69
C VAL A 340 25.51 24.55 -1.75
N ARG A 341 25.82 25.22 -0.64
CA ARG A 341 25.97 26.68 -0.60
C ARG A 341 27.24 27.11 -1.39
N PRO A 342 27.30 28.35 -1.89
CA PRO A 342 28.52 28.88 -2.49
C PRO A 342 29.71 28.82 -1.51
N ALA A 343 30.92 28.59 -2.03
CA ALA A 343 32.13 28.44 -1.20
C ALA A 343 32.40 29.63 -0.26
N ALA A 344 31.96 30.83 -0.63
CA ALA A 344 32.05 32.05 0.19
C ALA A 344 31.10 32.05 1.41
N ALA A 345 30.01 31.27 1.39
CA ALA A 345 29.13 31.07 2.54
C ALA A 345 29.61 29.89 3.40
N TYR A 346 30.05 28.81 2.75
CA TYR A 346 30.68 27.66 3.42
C TYR A 346 31.88 28.05 4.29
N SER A 347 32.75 28.96 3.83
CA SER A 347 33.91 29.43 4.58
C SER A 347 33.58 30.38 5.75
N GLN A 348 32.37 30.94 5.80
CA GLN A 348 31.90 31.74 6.95
C GLN A 348 31.44 30.85 8.11
N GLY A 349 30.90 29.67 7.82
CA GLY A 349 30.53 28.65 8.80
C GLY A 349 29.77 27.51 8.12
N HIS A 350 30.14 26.26 8.41
CA HIS A 350 29.51 25.06 7.84
C HIS A 350 29.32 23.94 8.87
N VAL A 351 28.44 23.00 8.55
CA VAL A 351 28.20 21.80 9.36
C VAL A 351 29.49 20.96 9.47
N PRO A 352 29.89 20.47 10.67
CA PRO A 352 31.12 19.70 10.82
C PRO A 352 31.22 18.50 9.87
N PHE A 353 32.40 18.34 9.25
CA PHE A 353 32.69 17.31 8.24
C PHE A 353 31.83 17.39 6.96
N ALA A 354 31.25 18.55 6.66
CA ALA A 354 30.63 18.82 5.37
C ALA A 354 31.66 18.87 4.23
N LEU A 355 31.20 18.52 3.03
CA LEU A 355 31.92 18.55 1.77
C LEU A 355 31.23 19.61 0.92
N ASN A 356 31.92 20.70 0.57
CA ASN A 356 31.33 21.75 -0.25
C ASN A 356 31.25 21.31 -1.72
N VAL A 357 30.03 21.22 -2.24
CA VAL A 357 29.75 20.95 -3.66
C VAL A 357 28.68 21.94 -4.10
N PRO A 358 29.06 23.18 -4.48
CA PRO A 358 28.11 24.27 -4.73
C PRO A 358 27.01 23.91 -5.75
N ALA A 359 25.82 24.50 -5.59
CA ALA A 359 24.65 24.21 -6.41
C ALA A 359 24.86 24.44 -7.92
N GLU A 360 25.82 25.28 -8.31
CA GLU A 360 26.25 25.48 -9.69
C GLU A 360 26.85 24.20 -10.30
N SER A 361 27.55 23.37 -9.50
CA SER A 361 28.04 22.06 -9.93
C SER A 361 26.90 21.10 -10.27
N PHE A 362 25.79 21.18 -9.54
CA PHE A 362 24.58 20.40 -9.83
C PHE A 362 23.83 20.95 -11.05
N ARG A 363 23.54 22.27 -11.09
CA ARG A 363 22.86 22.93 -12.21
C ARG A 363 23.60 22.76 -13.54
N GLY A 364 24.91 22.98 -13.55
CA GLY A 364 25.74 22.95 -14.75
C GLY A 364 25.98 21.57 -15.35
N ASN A 365 25.54 20.49 -14.68
CA ASN A 365 25.74 19.11 -15.12
C ASN A 365 24.44 18.27 -15.04
N ILE A 366 23.25 18.89 -15.10
CA ILE A 366 21.95 18.20 -15.13
C ILE A 366 21.88 17.15 -16.26
N GLY A 367 22.43 17.47 -17.43
CA GLY A 367 22.52 16.59 -18.59
C GLY A 367 23.80 15.73 -18.66
N ASP A 368 24.73 15.89 -17.73
CA ASP A 368 26.02 15.19 -17.71
C ASP A 368 26.24 14.46 -16.36
N PRO A 369 25.60 13.29 -16.19
CA PRO A 369 25.71 12.51 -14.95
C PRO A 369 27.11 11.93 -14.73
N VAL A 370 27.93 11.77 -15.78
CA VAL A 370 29.30 11.24 -15.65
C VAL A 370 30.18 12.29 -15.00
N LYS A 371 30.21 13.50 -15.54
CA LYS A 371 30.98 14.63 -15.00
C LYS A 371 30.47 15.07 -13.63
N LEU A 372 29.16 15.00 -13.36
CA LEU A 372 28.64 15.24 -12.00
C LEU A 372 29.15 14.19 -11.00
N ALA A 373 29.21 12.91 -11.39
CA ALA A 373 29.80 11.87 -10.56
C ALA A 373 31.31 12.09 -10.34
N GLU A 374 32.06 12.49 -11.36
CA GLU A 374 33.49 12.84 -11.23
C GLU A 374 33.71 13.98 -10.22
N ILE A 375 32.89 15.04 -10.27
CA ILE A 375 32.93 16.16 -9.31
C ILE A 375 32.62 15.66 -7.89
N LEU A 376 31.56 14.87 -7.72
CA LEU A 376 31.16 14.32 -6.41
C LEU A 376 32.23 13.39 -5.82
N GLY A 377 32.83 12.54 -6.65
CA GLY A 377 33.93 11.65 -6.27
C GLY A 377 35.20 12.41 -5.90
N ALA A 378 35.58 13.42 -6.67
CA ALA A 378 36.70 14.32 -6.34
C ALA A 378 36.49 15.06 -5.01
N SER A 379 35.26 15.51 -4.75
CA SER A 379 34.86 16.13 -3.47
C SER A 379 34.66 15.14 -2.31
N GLY A 380 34.88 13.84 -2.51
CA GLY A 380 34.83 12.82 -1.45
C GLY A 380 33.41 12.35 -1.04
N VAL A 381 32.40 12.56 -1.88
CA VAL A 381 31.04 12.05 -1.65
C VAL A 381 31.01 10.55 -1.96
N ASP A 382 30.75 9.71 -0.96
CA ASP A 382 30.79 8.25 -1.11
C ASP A 382 29.42 7.71 -1.57
N PRO A 383 29.29 7.09 -2.75
CA PRO A 383 28.00 6.58 -3.27
C PRO A 383 27.40 5.43 -2.44
N SER A 384 28.16 4.83 -1.52
CA SER A 384 27.73 3.78 -0.59
C SER A 384 27.23 4.31 0.76
N HIS A 385 27.28 5.63 0.99
CA HIS A 385 26.81 6.30 2.21
C HIS A 385 25.42 6.92 2.03
N GLU A 386 24.80 7.37 3.13
CA GLU A 386 23.70 8.35 3.04
C GLU A 386 24.29 9.73 2.73
N ALA A 387 23.80 10.38 1.67
CA ALA A 387 24.12 11.76 1.36
C ALA A 387 23.10 12.69 2.02
N VAL A 388 23.54 13.53 2.94
CA VAL A 388 22.72 14.55 3.61
C VAL A 388 23.02 15.90 2.97
N VAL A 389 22.07 16.43 2.21
CA VAL A 389 22.20 17.70 1.51
C VAL A 389 21.93 18.85 2.49
N VAL A 390 22.89 19.76 2.63
CA VAL A 390 22.81 20.96 3.47
C VAL A 390 22.74 22.20 2.58
N SER A 391 21.84 23.12 2.91
CA SER A 391 21.74 24.44 2.28
C SER A 391 21.59 25.54 3.34
N ASN A 392 20.96 26.67 3.06
CA ASN A 392 20.76 27.73 4.06
C ASN A 392 19.69 27.38 5.11
N ALA A 393 18.57 26.80 4.67
CA ALA A 393 17.46 26.29 5.49
C ALA A 393 16.53 25.40 4.64
N GLY A 394 16.15 24.23 5.13
CA GLY A 394 15.10 23.40 4.53
C GLY A 394 15.29 22.97 3.07
N VAL A 395 14.15 22.72 2.42
CA VAL A 395 14.01 22.24 1.03
C VAL A 395 14.14 23.42 0.05
N THR A 396 15.31 24.05 0.00
CA THR A 396 15.60 25.04 -1.06
C THR A 396 15.57 24.40 -2.45
N LYS A 397 15.35 25.22 -3.48
CA LYS A 397 15.43 24.80 -4.90
C LYS A 397 16.75 24.08 -5.22
N ASP A 398 17.83 24.57 -4.60
CA ASP A 398 19.20 24.09 -4.75
C ASP A 398 19.40 22.74 -4.04
N ALA A 399 18.93 22.61 -2.79
CA ALA A 399 18.97 21.35 -2.05
C ALA A 399 18.11 20.26 -2.71
N ALA A 400 16.93 20.63 -3.18
CA ALA A 400 16.03 19.70 -3.87
C ALA A 400 16.60 19.23 -5.21
N LEU A 401 17.22 20.13 -6.01
CA LEU A 401 17.88 19.74 -7.26
C LEU A 401 19.06 18.81 -7.01
N ALA A 402 19.89 19.11 -6.00
CA ALA A 402 20.98 18.22 -5.61
C ALA A 402 20.47 16.85 -5.13
N TYR A 403 19.36 16.81 -4.38
CA TYR A 403 18.69 15.57 -3.97
C TYR A 403 18.29 14.71 -5.18
N VAL A 404 17.61 15.31 -6.18
CA VAL A 404 17.16 14.60 -7.40
C VAL A 404 18.34 14.02 -8.17
N LEU A 405 19.42 14.79 -8.32
CA LEU A 405 20.57 14.35 -9.12
C LEU A 405 21.38 13.26 -8.41
N LEU A 406 21.60 13.36 -7.09
CA LEU A 406 22.22 12.30 -6.29
C LEU A 406 21.42 10.98 -6.39
N GLU A 407 20.09 11.05 -6.35
CA GLU A 407 19.24 9.87 -6.52
C GLU A 407 19.37 9.25 -7.93
N ARG A 408 19.34 10.07 -8.99
CA ARG A 408 19.54 9.62 -10.38
C ARG A 408 20.88 8.94 -10.61
N LEU A 409 21.93 9.42 -9.96
CA LEU A 409 23.27 8.82 -9.99
C LEU A 409 23.37 7.50 -9.21
N GLY A 410 22.32 7.14 -8.46
CA GLY A 410 22.25 5.91 -7.68
C GLY A 410 23.03 5.96 -6.37
N GLN A 411 23.14 7.14 -5.75
CA GLN A 411 23.52 7.30 -4.34
C GLN A 411 22.67 6.36 -3.46
N LYS A 412 23.29 5.60 -2.54
CA LYS A 412 22.59 4.58 -1.74
C LYS A 412 21.34 5.10 -1.02
N LYS A 413 21.42 6.31 -0.47
CA LYS A 413 20.28 7.06 0.08
C LYS A 413 20.60 8.55 0.03
N VAL A 414 19.57 9.38 -0.18
CA VAL A 414 19.66 10.84 -0.09
C VAL A 414 18.64 11.36 0.93
N SER A 415 18.98 12.43 1.62
CA SER A 415 18.11 13.19 2.51
C SER A 415 18.51 14.68 2.50
N ILE A 416 17.63 15.56 2.98
CA ILE A 416 17.90 17.00 3.10
C ILE A 416 17.90 17.37 4.58
N PHE A 417 18.83 18.22 4.99
CA PHE A 417 18.90 18.81 6.32
C PHE A 417 17.91 19.97 6.46
N MET A 418 17.04 19.94 7.47
CA MET A 418 15.92 20.88 7.58
C MET A 418 16.25 22.18 8.32
N GLU A 419 17.02 22.11 9.42
CA GLU A 419 17.36 23.28 10.23
C GLU A 419 18.14 24.35 9.43
N SER A 420 18.03 25.61 9.83
CA SER A 420 18.80 26.70 9.21
C SER A 420 20.20 26.82 9.80
N MET A 421 21.15 27.31 9.02
CA MET A 421 22.51 27.56 9.50
C MET A 421 22.52 28.50 10.72
N ASP A 422 21.73 29.57 10.68
CA ASP A 422 21.54 30.52 11.78
C ASP A 422 21.01 29.85 13.06
N SER A 423 20.13 28.85 12.91
CA SER A 423 19.57 28.12 14.05
C SER A 423 20.62 27.24 14.74
N ILE A 424 21.53 26.59 13.98
CA ILE A 424 22.68 25.86 14.54
C ILE A 424 23.60 26.82 15.32
N GLU A 425 23.89 28.01 14.78
CA GLU A 425 24.69 29.02 15.49
C GLU A 425 24.04 29.49 16.79
N SER A 426 22.70 29.56 16.82
CA SER A 426 21.96 29.89 18.05
C SER A 426 21.99 28.75 19.08
N LEU A 427 21.91 27.49 18.63
CA LEU A 427 21.88 26.30 19.48
C LEU A 427 23.22 26.05 20.17
N ASP A 428 24.35 26.29 19.51
CA ASP A 428 25.69 26.21 20.12
C ASP A 428 25.81 27.16 21.33
N ARG A 429 25.47 28.44 21.11
CA ARG A 429 25.56 29.51 22.12
C ARG A 429 24.73 29.25 23.38
N MET A 430 23.61 28.52 23.27
CA MET A 430 22.72 28.26 24.41
C MET A 430 22.93 26.89 25.05
N SER A 431 23.28 25.84 24.28
CA SER A 431 23.12 24.46 24.74
C SER A 431 24.40 23.76 25.19
N ARG A 432 25.58 24.21 24.76
CA ARG A 432 26.88 23.49 24.88
C ARG A 432 26.85 22.05 24.36
N ARG A 433 25.91 21.66 23.49
CA ARG A 433 25.77 20.27 23.00
C ARG A 433 26.92 19.80 22.10
N GLY A 434 27.77 20.69 21.59
CA GLY A 434 29.00 20.34 20.89
C GLY A 434 28.84 20.04 19.38
N PHE A 435 27.70 20.40 18.79
CA PHE A 435 27.50 20.46 17.35
C PHE A 435 27.32 21.92 16.93
N ALA A 436 28.44 22.62 16.77
CA ALA A 436 28.51 23.99 16.29
C ALA A 436 28.80 24.02 14.79
N VAL A 437 28.50 25.14 14.12
CA VAL A 437 29.14 25.42 12.82
C VAL A 437 30.65 25.56 13.02
N THR A 438 31.44 25.12 12.04
CA THR A 438 32.90 25.28 12.06
C THR A 438 33.40 25.99 10.80
N LYS A 439 34.66 26.43 10.86
CA LYS A 439 35.48 26.89 9.73
C LYS A 439 36.57 25.88 9.38
N ASP A 440 36.70 24.80 10.16
CA ASP A 440 37.70 23.75 10.00
C ASP A 440 37.37 22.83 8.80
N VAL A 441 37.85 23.23 7.62
CA VAL A 441 37.69 22.43 6.40
C VAL A 441 38.34 21.06 6.59
N SER A 442 37.51 20.02 6.61
CA SER A 442 37.97 18.64 6.78
C SER A 442 38.75 18.16 5.54
N PRO A 443 39.86 17.40 5.70
CA PRO A 443 40.64 16.92 4.56
C PRO A 443 39.82 16.05 3.61
N VAL A 444 39.57 16.55 2.40
CA VAL A 444 38.87 15.82 1.34
C VAL A 444 39.68 14.58 0.96
N ARG A 445 38.99 13.45 0.83
CA ARG A 445 39.56 12.19 0.32
C ARG A 445 38.77 11.79 -0.91
N PRO A 446 39.32 11.94 -2.12
CA PRO A 446 38.64 11.53 -3.34
C PRO A 446 38.25 10.05 -3.31
N VAL A 447 37.08 9.73 -3.87
CA VAL A 447 36.51 8.38 -3.95
C VAL A 447 36.02 8.09 -5.36
N VAL A 448 35.98 6.81 -5.74
CA VAL A 448 35.42 6.41 -7.04
C VAL A 448 33.89 6.49 -6.98
N TYR A 449 33.34 7.56 -7.53
CA TYR A 449 31.91 7.70 -7.78
C TYR A 449 31.64 7.35 -9.24
N THR A 450 31.04 6.18 -9.48
CA THR A 450 30.52 5.82 -10.81
C THR A 450 29.03 6.11 -10.87
N ALA A 451 28.61 6.93 -11.83
CA ALA A 451 27.20 7.17 -12.11
C ALA A 451 26.50 5.84 -12.45
N LYS A 452 25.56 5.39 -11.61
CA LYS A 452 24.69 4.28 -11.98
C LYS A 452 23.63 4.83 -12.91
N THR A 453 23.81 4.64 -14.22
CA THR A 453 22.75 4.87 -15.19
C THR A 453 21.60 3.91 -14.89
N GLN A 454 20.62 4.36 -14.10
CA GLN A 454 19.35 3.64 -13.98
C GLN A 454 18.78 3.50 -15.41
N PRO A 455 18.43 2.29 -15.87
CA PRO A 455 17.73 2.16 -17.14
C PRO A 455 16.45 2.98 -17.05
N ALA A 456 16.14 3.78 -18.09
CA ALA A 456 14.97 4.63 -18.11
C ALA A 456 13.74 3.81 -17.73
N ALA A 457 13.17 4.10 -16.54
CA ALA A 457 12.32 3.15 -15.82
C ALA A 457 11.23 2.60 -16.73
N ALA A 458 11.32 1.28 -17.00
CA ALA A 458 10.64 0.61 -18.11
C ALA A 458 9.19 1.08 -18.20
N ASN A 459 8.81 1.57 -19.39
CA ASN A 459 7.57 2.31 -19.60
C ASN A 459 6.41 1.66 -18.85
N ALA A 460 5.87 2.39 -17.87
CA ALA A 460 4.78 1.92 -17.04
C ALA A 460 3.67 1.40 -17.95
N SER A 461 3.08 0.25 -17.57
CA SER A 461 1.99 -0.37 -18.34
C SER A 461 0.94 0.68 -18.69
N SER A 462 0.43 0.65 -19.92
CA SER A 462 -0.49 1.66 -20.48
C SER A 462 -1.81 1.82 -19.70
N ALA A 463 -2.05 0.99 -18.69
CA ALA A 463 -3.12 1.12 -17.71
C ALA A 463 -2.86 2.19 -16.61
N ILE A 464 -1.61 2.60 -16.37
CA ILE A 464 -1.28 3.62 -15.36
C ILE A 464 -1.28 5.02 -16.01
N PRO A 465 -2.15 5.94 -15.58
CA PRO A 465 -2.18 7.29 -16.14
C PRO A 465 -0.94 8.09 -15.74
N ARG A 466 -0.46 8.96 -16.63
CA ARG A 466 0.57 9.96 -16.36
C ARG A 466 -0.06 11.34 -16.12
N VAL A 467 0.41 12.05 -15.10
CA VAL A 467 -0.01 13.43 -14.79
C VAL A 467 1.22 14.31 -14.59
N PHE A 468 1.25 15.45 -15.26
CA PHE A 468 2.33 16.43 -15.17
C PHE A 468 2.00 17.47 -14.10
N ILE A 469 2.95 17.73 -13.18
CA ILE A 469 2.79 18.68 -12.09
C ILE A 469 3.60 19.94 -12.39
N ALA A 470 2.93 21.00 -12.83
CA ALA A 470 3.55 22.31 -13.01
C ALA A 470 3.87 22.89 -11.62
N SER A 471 5.16 23.17 -11.38
CA SER A 471 5.70 23.39 -10.04
C SER A 471 6.04 24.85 -9.72
N GLY A 472 6.17 25.69 -10.74
CA GLY A 472 6.45 27.12 -10.59
C GLY A 472 5.23 27.94 -10.18
N SER A 473 5.43 29.24 -10.00
CA SER A 473 4.37 30.20 -9.66
C SER A 473 3.29 30.33 -10.75
N GLN A 474 3.60 29.92 -11.98
CA GLN A 474 2.70 29.83 -13.14
C GLN A 474 2.93 28.48 -13.85
N VAL A 475 2.01 28.10 -14.74
CA VAL A 475 2.22 26.95 -15.64
C VAL A 475 3.12 27.38 -16.81
N PRO A 476 4.23 26.67 -17.10
CA PRO A 476 5.09 26.99 -18.24
C PRO A 476 4.32 27.01 -19.57
N ALA A 477 4.63 28.00 -20.43
CA ALA A 477 3.92 28.20 -21.70
C ALA A 477 4.10 27.05 -22.71
N LYS A 478 5.10 26.18 -22.50
CA LYS A 478 5.34 24.93 -23.24
C LYS A 478 5.12 23.72 -22.33
N ALA A 479 3.91 23.57 -21.80
CA ALA A 479 3.55 22.41 -20.98
C ALA A 479 3.58 21.10 -21.81
N PRO A 480 3.97 19.95 -21.22
CA PRO A 480 3.93 18.65 -21.89
C PRO A 480 2.50 18.21 -22.28
N GLU A 481 2.38 17.42 -23.35
CA GLU A 481 1.10 16.83 -23.75
C GLU A 481 0.58 15.82 -22.71
N GLY A 482 -0.61 16.06 -22.16
CA GLY A 482 -1.29 15.17 -21.21
C GLY A 482 -2.14 15.94 -20.20
N LYS A 483 -2.55 15.27 -19.11
CA LYS A 483 -3.18 15.96 -17.97
C LYS A 483 -2.11 16.74 -17.20
N VAL A 484 -2.21 18.05 -17.22
CA VAL A 484 -1.42 18.97 -16.38
C VAL A 484 -2.22 19.34 -15.14
N VAL A 485 -1.55 19.44 -14.00
CA VAL A 485 -2.07 19.99 -12.73
C VAL A 485 -1.07 21.03 -12.23
N HIS A 486 -1.57 22.18 -11.76
CA HIS A 486 -0.74 23.24 -11.20
C HIS A 486 -0.65 23.11 -9.67
N VAL A 487 0.57 23.03 -9.14
CA VAL A 487 0.86 23.00 -7.70
C VAL A 487 2.11 23.84 -7.47
N PRO A 488 1.99 25.14 -7.17
CA PRO A 488 3.14 25.98 -6.85
C PRO A 488 3.91 25.40 -5.66
N TYR A 489 5.23 25.23 -5.78
CA TYR A 489 6.04 24.63 -4.71
C TYR A 489 5.95 25.40 -3.38
N THR A 490 5.69 26.71 -3.45
CA THR A 490 5.45 27.59 -2.31
C THR A 490 4.14 27.30 -1.56
N GLU A 491 3.17 26.60 -2.16
CA GLU A 491 2.01 26.08 -1.42
C GLU A 491 2.34 24.85 -0.59
N LEU A 492 3.51 24.21 -0.79
CA LEU A 492 3.90 22.97 -0.09
C LEU A 492 4.88 23.19 1.08
N LEU A 493 5.58 24.34 1.11
CA LEU A 493 6.59 24.66 2.13
C LEU A 493 6.10 25.76 3.10
N LYS A 494 6.69 25.79 4.30
CA LYS A 494 6.64 26.89 5.25
C LYS A 494 7.62 28.00 4.83
N PRO A 495 7.52 29.24 5.36
CA PRO A 495 8.43 30.34 5.00
C PRO A 495 9.92 30.11 5.31
N ASP A 496 10.22 29.19 6.22
CA ASP A 496 11.58 28.73 6.56
C ASP A 496 12.16 27.70 5.58
N GLY A 497 11.39 27.27 4.58
CA GLY A 497 11.79 26.25 3.59
C GLY A 497 11.53 24.81 4.03
N THR A 498 11.07 24.55 5.26
CA THR A 498 10.67 23.20 5.68
C THR A 498 9.28 22.83 5.11
N PRO A 499 8.94 21.53 4.97
CA PRO A 499 7.61 21.12 4.54
C PRO A 499 6.49 21.59 5.48
N LYS A 500 5.32 21.89 4.91
CA LYS A 500 4.07 21.98 5.68
C LYS A 500 3.68 20.59 6.21
N GLU A 501 2.85 20.56 7.26
CA GLU A 501 2.39 19.29 7.83
C GLU A 501 1.69 18.43 6.76
N ALA A 502 1.86 17.11 6.83
CA ALA A 502 1.40 16.19 5.78
C ALA A 502 -0.09 16.38 5.42
N LYS A 503 -0.96 16.61 6.41
CA LYS A 503 -2.38 16.96 6.23
C LYS A 503 -2.63 18.22 5.37
N ASP A 504 -1.77 19.23 5.49
CA ASP A 504 -1.92 20.53 4.84
C ASP A 504 -1.38 20.44 3.39
N ILE A 505 -0.29 19.68 3.20
CA ILE A 505 0.18 19.27 1.87
C ILE A 505 -0.87 18.42 1.15
N TRP A 506 -1.46 17.45 1.84
CA TRP A 506 -2.52 16.60 1.31
C TRP A 506 -3.75 17.43 0.88
N ALA A 507 -4.15 18.43 1.67
CA ALA A 507 -5.23 19.35 1.32
C ALA A 507 -4.94 20.14 0.02
N VAL A 508 -3.70 20.64 -0.17
CA VAL A 508 -3.27 21.29 -1.42
C VAL A 508 -3.31 20.32 -2.60
N LEU A 509 -2.73 19.13 -2.47
CA LEU A 509 -2.70 18.12 -3.54
C LEU A 509 -4.11 17.65 -3.95
N THR A 510 -5.00 17.46 -2.97
CA THR A 510 -6.41 17.11 -3.18
C THR A 510 -7.15 18.22 -3.91
N LYS A 511 -7.02 19.48 -3.44
CA LYS A 511 -7.63 20.68 -4.05
C LYS A 511 -7.19 20.87 -5.50
N ALA A 512 -5.93 20.58 -5.81
CA ALA A 512 -5.39 20.62 -7.17
C ALA A 512 -5.81 19.42 -8.05
N GLY A 513 -6.36 18.35 -7.48
CA GLY A 513 -6.78 17.16 -8.21
C GLY A 513 -5.61 16.26 -8.65
N VAL A 514 -4.54 16.19 -7.84
CA VAL A 514 -3.41 15.27 -8.01
C VAL A 514 -3.84 13.85 -7.64
N PRO A 515 -3.91 12.90 -8.60
CA PRO A 515 -4.43 11.56 -8.32
C PRO A 515 -3.42 10.69 -7.56
N ARG A 516 -3.91 9.88 -6.63
CA ARG A 516 -3.09 8.93 -5.85
C ARG A 516 -2.52 7.78 -6.68
N TYR A 517 -3.22 7.41 -7.77
CA TYR A 517 -2.88 6.29 -8.66
C TYR A 517 -2.47 6.77 -10.05
N ALA A 518 -1.37 7.51 -10.14
CA ALA A 518 -0.73 7.91 -11.40
C ALA A 518 0.80 7.89 -11.30
N GLU A 519 1.47 7.88 -12.46
CA GLU A 519 2.84 8.37 -12.57
C GLU A 519 2.83 9.91 -12.57
N LEU A 520 3.45 10.53 -11.56
CA LEU A 520 3.52 11.98 -11.42
C LEU A 520 4.85 12.51 -11.98
N VAL A 521 4.79 13.52 -12.85
CA VAL A 521 5.97 14.10 -13.50
C VAL A 521 6.06 15.60 -13.19
N ALA A 522 6.89 15.98 -12.23
CA ALA A 522 7.11 17.38 -11.86
C ALA A 522 7.91 18.14 -12.95
N PHE A 523 7.48 19.35 -13.29
CA PHE A 523 8.17 20.24 -14.24
C PHE A 523 7.98 21.73 -13.88
N SER A 524 8.94 22.57 -14.28
CA SER A 524 8.88 24.04 -14.29
C SER A 524 9.97 24.55 -15.23
N ASP A 525 9.99 25.85 -15.53
CA ASP A 525 11.08 26.49 -16.30
C ASP A 525 12.39 26.55 -15.50
N ASP A 526 12.32 26.64 -14.15
CA ASP A 526 13.46 26.38 -13.26
C ASP A 526 13.43 24.92 -12.76
N PRO A 527 14.43 24.07 -13.08
CA PRO A 527 14.47 22.67 -12.65
C PRO A 527 14.52 22.51 -11.12
N GLY A 528 14.96 23.52 -10.37
CA GLY A 528 14.92 23.52 -8.91
C GLY A 528 13.50 23.57 -8.34
N GLU A 529 12.54 24.19 -9.03
CA GLU A 529 11.12 24.21 -8.62
C GLU A 529 10.46 22.85 -8.83
N ALA A 530 10.74 22.24 -9.98
CA ALA A 530 10.33 20.87 -10.28
C ALA A 530 10.92 19.87 -9.26
N ALA A 531 12.15 20.12 -8.80
CA ALA A 531 12.81 19.30 -7.79
C ALA A 531 12.18 19.41 -6.39
N VAL A 532 11.71 20.60 -5.97
CA VAL A 532 11.00 20.74 -4.69
C VAL A 532 9.71 19.91 -4.71
N ASN A 533 8.90 20.02 -5.76
CA ASN A 533 7.68 19.21 -5.88
C ASN A 533 7.98 17.71 -5.96
N TYR A 534 9.05 17.31 -6.66
CA TYR A 534 9.53 15.93 -6.66
C TYR A 534 9.85 15.43 -5.24
N TYR A 535 10.62 16.19 -4.46
CA TYR A 535 10.98 15.85 -3.08
C TYR A 535 9.73 15.75 -2.19
N VAL A 536 8.82 16.73 -2.24
CA VAL A 536 7.61 16.73 -1.40
C VAL A 536 6.67 15.59 -1.75
N LEU A 537 6.43 15.29 -3.04
CA LEU A 537 5.58 14.17 -3.44
C LEU A 537 6.16 12.83 -2.92
N LYS A 538 7.48 12.65 -2.96
CA LYS A 538 8.14 11.47 -2.39
C LYS A 538 8.08 11.42 -0.86
N LEU A 539 8.24 12.57 -0.17
CA LEU A 539 8.04 12.69 1.27
C LEU A 539 6.61 12.27 1.70
N MET A 540 5.62 12.61 0.87
CA MET A 540 4.22 12.20 1.02
C MET A 540 3.93 10.74 0.62
N GLY A 541 4.95 9.95 0.29
CA GLY A 541 4.81 8.52 -0.05
C GLY A 541 4.23 8.25 -1.44
N TYR A 542 4.27 9.20 -2.38
CA TYR A 542 3.93 8.91 -3.77
C TYR A 542 5.03 8.01 -4.39
N PRO A 543 4.66 6.86 -4.99
CA PRO A 543 5.63 5.81 -5.36
C PRO A 543 6.28 6.04 -6.72
N ALA A 544 5.55 6.62 -7.68
CA ALA A 544 5.98 6.82 -9.07
C ALA A 544 6.11 8.32 -9.36
N VAL A 545 7.06 8.99 -8.69
CA VAL A 545 7.39 10.40 -8.93
C VAL A 545 8.61 10.47 -9.85
N LYS A 546 8.50 11.27 -10.91
CA LYS A 546 9.57 11.61 -11.85
C LYS A 546 9.67 13.14 -11.93
N MET A 547 10.82 13.63 -12.41
CA MET A 547 11.02 15.04 -12.71
C MET A 547 11.40 15.17 -14.18
N LEU A 548 10.74 16.04 -14.93
CA LEU A 548 11.14 16.39 -16.28
C LEU A 548 12.41 17.25 -16.17
N THR A 549 13.53 16.75 -16.70
CA THR A 549 14.71 17.58 -16.91
C THR A 549 14.59 18.32 -18.24
N PRO A 550 15.05 19.59 -18.34
CA PRO A 550 15.26 20.25 -19.61
C PRO A 550 16.14 19.39 -20.54
N ALA A 551 15.89 19.49 -21.85
CA ALA A 551 16.63 18.81 -22.91
C ALA A 551 17.79 19.67 -23.43
#